data_AF-A0AAE3D0M6-F1
#
_entry.id   AF-A0AAE3D0M6-F1
#
_cell.length_a   1.000
_cell.length_b   1.000
_cell.length_c   1.000
_cell.angle_alpha   90.00
_cell.angle_beta   90.00
_cell.angle_gamma   90.00
#
_symmetry.space_group_name_H-M   'P 1'
#
loop_
_entity.id
_entity.type
_entity.pdbx_description
1 polymer ?
#
loop_
_entity_poly.entity_id
_entity_poly.type
_entity_poly.pdbx_seq_one_letter_code
_entity_poly.pdbx_strand_id
1 'polypeptide(L)'
;MMRTLDHLLLTAGSLSLSRRRLQQIDFIVASNANHPFCTANACVFFADGSYLEPLAIQDQVLCDEAVSAGNVFFLFDQQYRMHNGDDGFSALVVSKQAALRFAGGCLKDFLPSSASHRKGNLS
;
A
#
# COMPACT_ATOMS: atom_id res chain seq x y z
N MET A 1 23.69 -9.86 6.20
CA MET A 1 22.57 -10.44 5.43
C MET A 1 21.97 -9.35 4.56
N MET A 2 21.88 -9.54 3.24
CA MET A 2 21.27 -8.57 2.32
C MET A 2 19.74 -8.61 2.44
N ARG A 3 19.09 -7.45 2.57
CA ARG A 3 17.62 -7.34 2.49
C ARG A 3 17.22 -7.02 1.04
N THR A 4 16.11 -7.58 0.58
CA THR A 4 15.62 -7.29 -0.78
C THR A 4 14.74 -6.06 -0.77
N LEU A 5 14.74 -5.32 -1.88
CA LEU A 5 13.81 -4.22 -2.10
C LEU A 5 12.38 -4.76 -2.15
N ASP A 6 11.47 -4.07 -1.49
CA ASP A 6 10.04 -4.39 -1.47
C ASP A 6 9.28 -3.45 -2.41
N HIS A 7 9.33 -2.15 -2.13
CA HIS A 7 8.73 -1.12 -2.97
C HIS A 7 9.32 0.25 -2.70
N LEU A 8 9.05 1.17 -3.63
CA LEU A 8 9.37 2.59 -3.54
C LEU A 8 8.07 3.37 -3.38
N LEU A 9 7.93 4.08 -2.26
CA LEU A 9 6.76 4.89 -1.95
C LEU A 9 6.89 6.28 -2.60
N LEU A 10 5.90 6.61 -3.42
CA LEU A 10 5.80 7.90 -4.09
C LEU A 10 4.60 8.64 -3.49
N THR A 11 4.86 9.56 -2.56
CA THR A 11 3.84 10.48 -2.07
C THR A 11 3.27 11.23 -3.28
N ALA A 12 1.95 11.20 -3.44
CA ALA A 12 1.24 11.83 -4.55
C ALA A 12 0.13 12.74 -4.03
N GLY A 13 0.05 13.96 -4.56
CA GLY A 13 -1.05 14.89 -4.27
C GLY A 13 -2.30 14.56 -5.07
N SER A 14 -2.11 13.95 -6.23
CA SER A 14 -3.19 13.44 -7.06
C SER A 14 -2.81 12.10 -7.65
N LEU A 15 -3.55 11.06 -7.26
CA LEU A 15 -3.32 9.71 -7.76
C LEU A 15 -3.52 9.65 -9.28
N SER A 16 -4.54 10.34 -9.80
CA SER A 16 -4.85 10.44 -11.23
C SER A 16 -3.71 11.09 -12.03
N LEU A 17 -3.09 12.14 -11.48
CA LEU A 17 -1.97 12.81 -12.13
C LEU A 17 -0.71 11.94 -12.10
N SER A 18 -0.40 11.32 -10.96
CA SER A 18 0.72 10.39 -10.85
C SER A 18 0.58 9.22 -11.82
N ARG A 19 -0.63 8.65 -11.93
CA ARG A 19 -0.94 7.58 -12.90
C ARG A 19 -0.62 8.02 -14.33
N ARG A 20 -1.11 9.21 -14.72
CA ARG A 20 -0.89 9.76 -16.05
C ARG A 20 0.60 9.96 -16.34
N ARG A 21 1.36 10.53 -15.39
CA ARG A 21 2.81 10.76 -15.53
C ARG A 21 3.57 9.46 -15.73
N LEU A 22 3.25 8.43 -14.96
CA LEU A 22 3.87 7.10 -15.10
C LEU A 22 3.51 6.45 -16.45
N GLN A 23 2.27 6.58 -16.91
CA GLN A 23 1.86 6.09 -18.22
C GLN A 23 2.53 6.84 -19.38
N GLN A 24 2.85 8.13 -19.21
CA GLN A 24 3.56 8.92 -20.22
C GLN A 24 5.02 8.48 -20.42
N ILE A 25 5.58 7.74 -19.47
CA ILE A 25 6.92 7.13 -19.57
C ILE A 25 6.82 5.60 -19.71
N ASP A 26 5.72 5.14 -20.33
CA ASP A 26 5.47 3.75 -20.74
C ASP A 26 5.33 2.71 -19.62
N PHE A 27 5.13 3.14 -18.36
CA PHE A 27 4.76 2.19 -17.31
C PHE A 27 3.32 1.70 -17.45
N ILE A 28 3.15 0.38 -17.28
CA ILE A 28 1.84 -0.23 -17.09
C ILE A 28 1.44 -0.02 -15.63
N VAL A 29 0.46 0.85 -15.40
CA VAL A 29 -0.03 1.16 -14.06
C VAL A 29 -1.28 0.33 -13.77
N ALA A 30 -1.29 -0.34 -12.62
CA ALA A 30 -2.42 -1.10 -12.13
C ALA A 30 -3.63 -0.19 -11.80
N SER A 31 -4.82 -0.80 -11.73
CA SER A 31 -6.03 -0.11 -11.26
C SER A 31 -5.82 0.43 -9.85
N ASN A 32 -6.50 1.55 -9.54
CA ASN A 32 -6.41 2.14 -8.21
C ASN A 32 -6.92 1.14 -7.15
N ALA A 33 -6.21 1.05 -6.02
CA ALA A 33 -6.70 0.34 -4.85
C ALA A 33 -6.92 1.34 -3.70
N ASN A 34 -8.08 1.25 -3.07
CA ASN A 34 -8.38 2.02 -1.86
C ASN A 34 -7.94 1.23 -0.65
N HIS A 35 -7.15 1.86 0.22
CA HIS A 35 -6.80 1.29 1.52
C HIS A 35 -7.94 1.56 2.51
N PRO A 36 -8.17 0.65 3.47
CA PRO A 36 -9.11 0.91 4.57
C PRO A 36 -8.60 2.00 5.51
N PHE A 37 -7.36 2.47 5.33
CA PHE A 37 -6.65 3.42 6.16
C PHE A 37 -6.45 4.75 5.41
N CYS A 38 -7.52 5.42 5.01
CA CYS A 38 -7.53 6.80 4.49
C CYS A 38 -6.77 7.13 3.18
N THR A 39 -6.11 6.16 2.54
CA THR A 39 -5.26 6.39 1.35
C THR A 39 -5.69 5.53 0.17
N ALA A 40 -5.21 5.85 -1.03
CA ALA A 40 -5.31 5.01 -2.21
C ALA A 40 -3.99 5.00 -2.97
N ASN A 41 -3.76 3.91 -3.71
CA ASN A 41 -2.56 3.74 -4.53
C ASN A 41 -2.86 3.35 -5.98
N ALA A 42 -1.84 3.44 -6.83
CA ALA A 42 -1.88 3.03 -8.23
C ALA A 42 -0.51 2.46 -8.64
N CYS A 43 -0.29 1.19 -8.34
CA CYS A 43 1.04 0.58 -8.39
C CYS A 43 1.56 0.29 -9.81
N VAL A 44 2.89 0.28 -9.94
CA VAL A 44 3.63 -0.27 -11.09
C VAL A 44 4.45 -1.45 -10.60
N PHE A 45 4.19 -2.66 -11.11
CA PHE A 45 4.87 -3.88 -10.68
C PHE A 45 6.02 -4.23 -11.63
N PHE A 46 7.18 -4.58 -11.05
CA PHE A 46 8.35 -5.02 -11.78
C PHE A 46 8.46 -6.55 -11.79
N ALA A 47 9.28 -7.07 -12.72
CA ALA A 47 9.47 -8.51 -12.92
C ALA A 47 10.11 -9.22 -11.71
N ASP A 48 10.86 -8.49 -10.89
CA ASP A 48 11.49 -9.01 -9.67
C ASP A 48 10.54 -8.99 -8.44
N GLY A 49 9.30 -8.57 -8.64
CA GLY A 49 8.28 -8.48 -7.59
C GLY A 49 8.35 -7.22 -6.73
N SER A 50 9.30 -6.31 -7.00
CA SER A 50 9.27 -4.97 -6.42
C SER A 50 8.27 -4.08 -7.16
N TYR A 51 7.85 -2.96 -6.55
CA TYR A 51 6.89 -2.06 -7.17
C TYR A 51 7.09 -0.58 -6.83
N LEU A 52 6.58 0.31 -7.68
CA LEU A 52 6.35 1.71 -7.34
C LEU A 52 4.95 1.86 -6.76
N GLU A 53 4.82 2.62 -5.68
CA GLU A 53 3.56 2.90 -5.02
C GLU A 53 3.29 4.41 -4.93
N PRO A 54 2.69 5.01 -5.96
CA PRO A 54 1.97 6.28 -5.83
C PRO A 54 0.92 6.18 -4.74
N LEU A 55 1.00 7.03 -3.72
CA LEU A 55 0.09 7.03 -2.58
C LEU A 55 -0.51 8.42 -2.37
N ALA A 56 -1.83 8.51 -2.52
CA ALA A 56 -2.58 9.72 -2.25
C ALA A 56 -3.51 9.55 -1.06
N ILE A 57 -3.71 10.64 -0.31
CA ILE A 57 -4.74 10.73 0.72
C ILE A 57 -6.12 10.77 0.04
N GLN A 58 -7.03 9.92 0.49
CA GLN A 58 -8.45 9.91 0.09
C GLN A 58 -9.34 10.57 1.14
N ASP A 59 -8.98 10.44 2.42
CA ASP A 59 -9.74 11.00 3.53
C ASP A 59 -8.79 11.61 4.56
N GLN A 60 -8.68 12.95 4.56
CA GLN A 60 -7.77 13.65 5.46
C GLN A 60 -8.14 13.44 6.94
N VAL A 61 -9.44 13.40 7.26
CA VAL A 61 -9.92 13.25 8.63
C VAL A 61 -9.51 11.89 9.18
N LEU A 62 -9.73 10.83 8.41
CA LEU A 62 -9.34 9.48 8.81
C LEU A 62 -7.80 9.33 8.94
N CYS A 63 -7.03 10.05 8.13
CA CYS A 63 -5.57 10.09 8.29
C CYS A 63 -5.16 10.79 9.60
N ASP A 64 -5.77 11.93 9.92
CA ASP A 64 -5.48 12.68 11.15
C ASP A 64 -5.87 11.89 12.41
N GLU A 65 -6.97 11.14 12.36
CA GLU A 65 -7.36 10.19 13.40
C GLU A 65 -6.32 9.08 13.58
N ALA A 66 -5.81 8.51 12.47
CA ALA A 66 -4.78 7.49 12.52
C ALA A 66 -3.46 8.03 13.09
N VAL A 67 -3.08 9.27 12.76
CA VAL A 67 -1.93 9.96 13.39
C VAL A 67 -2.15 10.13 14.89
N SER A 68 -3.34 10.59 15.28
CA SER A 68 -3.72 10.76 16.70
C SER A 68 -3.71 9.44 17.48
N ALA A 69 -4.01 8.33 16.81
CA ALA A 69 -3.92 6.98 17.35
C ALA A 69 -2.47 6.42 17.38
N GLY A 70 -1.47 7.20 16.99
CA GLY A 70 -0.06 6.82 17.04
C GLY A 70 0.44 6.04 15.83
N ASN A 71 -0.26 6.08 14.70
CA ASN A 71 0.20 5.41 13.48
C ASN A 71 1.41 6.15 12.87
N VAL A 72 2.59 5.54 13.01
CA VAL A 72 3.87 6.11 12.57
C VAL A 72 3.98 6.30 11.06
N PHE A 73 3.24 5.51 10.26
CA PHE A 73 3.26 5.66 8.81
C PHE A 73 2.58 6.96 8.38
N PHE A 74 1.40 7.26 8.91
CA PHE A 74 0.70 8.50 8.59
C PHE A 74 1.38 9.73 9.18
N LEU A 75 1.98 9.60 10.37
CA LEU A 75 2.80 10.68 10.93
C LEU A 75 3.97 11.01 9.99
N PHE A 76 4.65 9.99 9.47
CA PHE A 76 5.72 10.16 8.49
C PHE A 76 5.22 10.79 7.18
N ASP A 77 4.11 10.31 6.61
CA ASP A 77 3.55 10.87 5.35
C ASP A 77 3.15 12.34 5.53
N GLN A 78 2.51 12.70 6.65
CA GLN A 78 2.18 14.09 6.97
C GLN A 78 3.44 14.95 7.10
N GLN A 79 4.47 14.46 7.82
CA GLN A 79 5.73 15.18 7.94
C GLN A 79 6.42 15.37 6.59
N TYR A 80 6.45 14.34 5.74
CA TYR A 80 7.02 14.45 4.40
C TYR A 80 6.30 15.55 3.60
N ARG A 81 4.96 15.51 3.53
CA ARG A 81 4.17 16.50 2.78
C ARG A 81 4.40 17.93 3.27
N MET A 82 4.49 18.12 4.58
CA MET A 82 4.76 19.43 5.18
C MET A 82 6.13 20.01 4.79
N HIS A 83 7.16 19.17 4.62
CA HIS A 83 8.52 19.63 4.32
C HIS A 83 8.84 19.64 2.82
N ASN A 84 8.24 18.73 2.05
CA ASN A 84 8.64 18.42 0.68
C ASN A 84 7.52 18.68 -0.35
N GLY A 85 6.29 18.94 0.10
CA GLY A 85 5.11 19.06 -0.75
C GLY A 85 4.47 17.71 -1.07
N ASP A 86 3.44 17.73 -1.91
CA ASP A 86 2.54 16.59 -2.07
C ASP A 86 3.01 15.53 -3.07
N ASP A 87 4.03 15.82 -3.89
CA ASP A 87 4.54 14.90 -4.90
C ASP A 87 6.04 14.62 -4.64
N GLY A 88 6.42 13.36 -4.50
CA GLY A 88 7.83 12.98 -4.42
C GLY A 88 8.11 11.56 -3.94
N PHE A 89 9.38 11.16 -3.99
CA PHE A 89 9.85 9.90 -3.42
C PHE A 89 10.08 10.07 -1.92
N SER A 90 9.29 9.36 -1.12
CA SER A 90 9.27 9.53 0.34
C SER A 90 9.94 8.39 1.07
N ALA A 91 9.81 7.14 0.62
CA ALA A 91 10.42 6.01 1.30
C ALA A 91 10.82 4.87 0.37
N LEU A 92 11.83 4.10 0.79
CA LEU A 92 12.09 2.74 0.28
C LEU A 92 11.73 1.74 1.38
N VAL A 93 11.00 0.69 1.00
CA VAL A 93 10.62 -0.38 1.90
C VAL A 93 11.42 -1.62 1.53
N VAL A 94 11.95 -2.30 2.53
CA VAL A 94 12.70 -3.55 2.37
C VAL A 94 11.92 -4.71 2.95
N SER A 95 12.04 -5.87 2.32
CA SER A 95 11.34 -7.06 2.78
C SER A 95 11.86 -7.51 4.15
N LYS A 96 10.95 -8.02 4.98
CA LYS A 96 11.34 -8.82 6.14
C LYS A 96 11.78 -10.20 5.62
N GLN A 97 12.82 -10.76 6.22
CA GLN A 97 13.42 -12.03 5.78
C GLN A 97 12.36 -13.13 5.61
N ALA A 98 12.34 -13.76 4.42
CA ALA A 98 11.41 -14.82 3.99
C ALA A 98 9.92 -14.46 4.01
N ALA A 99 9.50 -13.45 3.23
CA ALA A 99 8.15 -13.45 2.67
C ALA A 99 8.16 -14.24 1.36
N LEU A 100 7.63 -15.47 1.37
CA LEU A 100 7.31 -16.20 0.14
C LEU A 100 6.20 -15.39 -0.56
N ARG A 101 6.56 -14.51 -1.50
CA ARG A 101 5.58 -13.71 -2.24
C ARG A 101 5.00 -14.54 -3.37
N PHE A 102 3.73 -14.92 -3.24
CA PHE A 102 2.93 -15.45 -4.33
C PHE A 102 2.67 -14.33 -5.35
N ALA A 103 3.16 -14.52 -6.57
CA ALA A 103 2.80 -13.69 -7.71
C ALA A 103 1.37 -14.06 -8.15
N GLY A 104 0.42 -13.17 -7.88
CA GLY A 104 -0.94 -13.23 -8.44
C GLY A 104 -2.03 -13.59 -7.43
N GLY A 105 -2.96 -12.65 -7.22
CA GLY A 105 -4.20 -12.91 -6.49
C GLY A 105 -4.69 -11.71 -5.70
N CYS A 106 -5.90 -11.25 -6.02
CA CYS A 106 -6.67 -10.29 -5.24
C CYS A 106 -6.72 -10.73 -3.76
N LEU A 107 -6.57 -9.79 -2.82
CA LEU A 107 -6.47 -10.02 -1.35
C LEU A 107 -7.71 -10.70 -0.70
N LYS A 108 -8.67 -11.19 -1.49
CA LYS A 108 -9.99 -11.69 -1.05
C LYS A 108 -10.03 -13.20 -0.83
N ASP A 109 -9.05 -13.96 -1.34
CA ASP A 109 -9.14 -15.43 -1.37
C ASP A 109 -8.50 -16.13 -0.16
N PHE A 110 -8.10 -15.39 0.89
CA PHE A 110 -7.44 -15.98 2.07
C PHE A 110 -8.06 -15.57 3.42
N LEU A 111 -9.39 -15.53 3.50
CA LEU A 111 -10.05 -15.79 4.78
C LEU A 111 -10.35 -17.28 4.86
N PRO A 112 -9.80 -18.04 5.84
CA PRO A 112 -10.32 -19.37 6.09
C PRO A 112 -11.77 -19.21 6.55
N SER A 113 -12.68 -19.79 5.77
CA SER A 113 -14.07 -19.99 6.18
C SER A 113 -14.07 -20.79 7.48
N SER A 114 -14.16 -20.11 8.62
CA SER A 114 -14.44 -20.75 9.90
C SER A 114 -15.94 -21.03 9.97
N ALA A 115 -16.39 -21.94 9.11
CA ALA A 115 -17.66 -22.62 9.22
C ALA A 115 -17.37 -24.10 9.51
N SER A 116 -17.07 -24.43 10.77
CA SER A 116 -17.28 -25.78 11.27
C SER A 116 -18.32 -25.75 12.37
N HIS A 117 -19.51 -26.23 12.00
CA HIS A 117 -20.57 -26.63 12.89
C HIS A 117 -20.01 -27.48 14.05
N ARG A 118 -20.21 -27.02 15.28
CA ARG A 118 -20.30 -27.93 16.44
C ARG A 118 -21.73 -27.90 16.98
N LYS A 119 -22.55 -28.84 16.49
CA LYS A 119 -23.73 -29.38 17.18
C LYS A 119 -23.80 -30.88 16.88
N GLY A 120 -23.88 -31.70 17.94
CA GLY A 120 -23.95 -33.17 17.91
C GLY A 120 -22.96 -33.77 18.92
N ASN A 121 -23.31 -33.80 20.21
CA ASN A 121 -23.95 -34.89 20.97
C ASN A 121 -22.95 -35.94 21.50
N LEU A 122 -22.88 -36.07 22.85
CA LEU A 122 -22.99 -37.31 23.65
C LEU A 122 -22.31 -37.13 25.02
N SER A 123 -23.07 -36.79 26.06
CA SER A 123 -23.31 -37.61 27.28
C SER A 123 -24.35 -36.91 28.15
#